data_AF-A0ABD1RNY4-F1
#
_entry.id   AF-A0ABD1RNY4-F1
#
_cell.length_a   1.000
_cell.length_b   1.000
_cell.length_c   1.000
_cell.angle_alpha   90.00
_cell.angle_beta   90.00
_cell.angle_gamma   90.00
#
_symmetry.space_group_name_H-M   'P 1'
#
loop_
_entity.id
_entity.type
_entity.pdbx_description
1 polymer ?
#
loop_
_entity_poly.entity_id
_entity_poly.type
_entity_poly.pdbx_seq_one_letter_code
_entity_poly.pdbx_strand_id
1 'polypeptide(L)'
;MSLPTLGEQASIAPSPLPVAVIQKLQAILGRLIANNQLEKCISIYVEVRSLNVRASLEALNLDYLGISISEFNNVSNIEGYISKWAKHLEFAVKHLFETEYKLCNDIFDRMGLDVWKSCFAETAGQAGILAFLQFGKTVTESKKDPIKLLKLLDIFASFSKLRLDFNRLFGGAACTEIQNLMRDLIKNVIERACENFWELLVQVELQRHTPPPSDGSVPRVGTFITDYCNQLLADEYKPILTQVLVIERSWKNEKFQKREFLLLSF
;
A
#
# COMPACT_ATOMS: atom_id res chain seq x y z
N MET A 1 47.58 6.13 12.29
CA MET A 1 46.78 7.18 11.64
C MET A 1 46.82 6.90 10.15
N SER A 2 45.79 6.58 9.39
CA SER A 2 44.35 6.37 9.62
C SER A 2 43.86 5.58 8.40
N LEU A 3 43.05 4.53 8.56
CA LEU A 3 42.38 3.85 7.44
C LEU A 3 41.32 4.77 6.83
N PRO A 4 41.07 4.74 5.50
CA PRO A 4 39.87 5.31 4.94
C PRO A 4 38.68 4.40 5.25
N THR A 5 37.64 5.02 5.79
CA THR A 5 36.32 4.48 6.08
C THR A 5 35.66 3.88 4.83
N LEU A 6 35.26 2.61 4.94
CA LEU A 6 34.38 1.93 4.00
C LEU A 6 33.00 2.59 4.11
N GLY A 7 32.65 3.40 3.13
CA GLY A 7 31.30 3.95 3.02
C GLY A 7 30.29 2.83 2.85
N GLU A 8 29.27 2.81 3.70
CA GLU A 8 28.04 2.04 3.52
C GLU A 8 27.43 2.35 2.16
N GLN A 9 27.67 1.47 1.20
CA GLN A 9 26.94 1.44 -0.05
C GLN A 9 25.65 0.66 0.18
N ALA A 10 24.54 1.40 0.25
CA ALA A 10 23.20 0.85 0.16
C ALA A 10 23.09 0.01 -1.12
N SER A 11 23.10 -1.31 -0.94
CA SER A 11 23.02 -2.29 -2.03
C SER A 11 21.58 -2.38 -2.54
N ILE A 12 21.32 -1.76 -3.70
CA ILE A 12 20.07 -1.94 -4.45
C ILE A 12 20.28 -3.16 -5.38
N ALA A 13 19.62 -4.27 -5.04
CA ALA A 13 20.04 -5.65 -5.31
C ALA A 13 19.89 -6.18 -6.77
N PRO A 14 20.86 -6.98 -7.29
CA PRO A 14 20.65 -8.07 -8.24
C PRO A 14 20.11 -9.32 -7.51
N SER A 15 19.66 -10.36 -8.23
CA SER A 15 19.08 -11.60 -7.67
C SER A 15 19.77 -12.10 -6.38
N PRO A 16 19.01 -12.41 -5.29
CA PRO A 16 19.48 -12.29 -3.90
C PRO A 16 20.42 -13.40 -3.44
N LEU A 17 20.44 -14.56 -4.13
CA LEU A 17 21.31 -15.69 -3.81
C LEU A 17 21.93 -16.26 -5.09
N PRO A 18 23.23 -16.64 -5.06
CA PRO A 18 23.86 -17.31 -6.20
C PRO A 18 23.14 -18.62 -6.55
N VAL A 19 23.07 -18.97 -7.84
CA VAL A 19 22.44 -20.20 -8.34
C VAL A 19 22.97 -21.45 -7.63
N ALA A 20 24.29 -21.50 -7.38
CA ALA A 20 24.91 -22.61 -6.65
C ALA A 20 24.38 -22.78 -5.21
N VAL A 21 23.98 -21.69 -4.56
CA VAL A 21 23.35 -21.74 -3.23
C VAL A 21 21.92 -22.26 -3.32
N ILE A 22 21.15 -21.78 -4.30
CA ILE A 22 19.77 -22.26 -4.55
C ILE A 22 19.76 -23.77 -4.81
N GLN A 23 20.67 -24.27 -5.65
CA GLN A 23 20.79 -25.71 -5.92
C GLN A 23 21.12 -26.53 -4.66
N LYS A 24 21.99 -26.01 -3.79
CA LYS A 24 22.28 -26.66 -2.50
C LYS A 24 21.06 -26.67 -1.58
N LEU A 25 20.33 -25.55 -1.50
CA LEU A 25 19.10 -25.47 -0.71
C LEU A 25 18.04 -26.45 -1.22
N GLN A 26 17.85 -26.56 -2.53
CA GLN A 26 16.96 -27.54 -3.15
C GLN A 26 17.36 -28.99 -2.82
N ALA A 27 18.67 -29.30 -2.85
CA ALA A 27 19.17 -30.63 -2.48
C ALA A 27 18.92 -30.96 -1.00
N ILE A 28 19.15 -30.00 -0.10
CA ILE A 28 18.84 -30.12 1.34
C ILE A 28 17.34 -30.33 1.53
N LEU A 29 16.51 -29.53 0.86
CA LEU A 29 15.06 -29.61 0.94
C LEU A 29 14.56 -30.99 0.48
N GLY A 30 15.10 -31.54 -0.62
CA GLY A 30 14.79 -32.88 -1.08
C GLY A 30 15.10 -33.97 -0.04
N ARG A 31 16.20 -33.83 0.71
CA ARG A 31 16.55 -34.74 1.81
C ARG A 31 15.62 -34.59 3.02
N LEU A 32 15.20 -33.36 3.33
CA LEU A 32 14.26 -33.09 4.44
C LEU A 32 12.87 -33.64 4.15
N ILE A 33 12.41 -33.55 2.90
CA ILE A 33 11.14 -34.13 2.46
C ILE A 33 11.17 -35.65 2.59
N ALA A 34 12.25 -36.30 2.15
CA ALA A 34 12.41 -37.75 2.32
C ALA A 34 12.36 -38.22 3.79
N ASN A 35 12.60 -37.30 4.73
CA ASN A 35 12.56 -37.55 6.18
C ASN A 35 11.28 -36.99 6.86
N ASN A 36 10.26 -36.58 6.10
CA ASN A 36 9.02 -35.97 6.60
C ASN A 36 9.24 -34.71 7.47
N GLN A 37 10.23 -33.88 7.13
CA GLN A 37 10.59 -32.64 7.86
C GLN A 37 10.25 -31.36 7.07
N LEU A 38 9.37 -31.44 6.06
CA LEU A 38 9.07 -30.33 5.16
C LEU A 38 8.47 -29.12 5.89
N GLU A 39 7.45 -29.34 6.72
CA GLU A 39 6.76 -28.26 7.44
C GLU A 39 7.72 -27.48 8.34
N LYS A 40 8.60 -28.18 9.07
CA LYS A 40 9.64 -27.56 9.90
C LYS A 40 10.62 -26.75 9.06
N CYS A 41 10.99 -27.24 7.87
CA CYS A 41 11.86 -26.51 6.96
C CYS A 41 11.19 -25.23 6.43
N ILE A 42 9.90 -25.30 6.05
CA ILE A 42 9.13 -24.15 5.59
C ILE A 42 9.04 -23.12 6.71
N SER A 43 8.71 -23.54 7.93
CA SER A 43 8.62 -22.64 9.09
C SER A 43 9.92 -21.89 9.35
N ILE A 44 11.07 -22.58 9.38
CA ILE A 44 12.39 -21.94 9.55
C ILE A 44 12.72 -21.02 8.38
N TYR A 45 12.41 -21.44 7.15
CA TYR A 45 12.64 -20.62 5.97
C TYR A 45 11.84 -19.32 6.04
N VAL A 46 10.53 -19.40 6.32
CA VAL A 46 9.65 -18.25 6.44
C VAL A 46 10.13 -17.31 7.54
N GLU A 47 10.51 -17.84 8.71
CA GLU A 47 11.04 -17.05 9.83
C GLU A 47 12.29 -16.26 9.41
N VAL A 48 13.30 -16.93 8.84
CA VAL A 48 14.56 -16.29 8.45
C VAL A 48 14.35 -15.28 7.33
N ARG A 49 13.56 -15.63 6.30
CA ARG A 49 13.31 -14.71 5.18
C ARG A 49 12.46 -13.52 5.60
N SER A 50 11.44 -13.71 6.43
CA SER A 50 10.59 -12.61 6.90
C SER A 50 11.37 -11.63 7.76
N LEU A 51 12.27 -12.11 8.62
CA LEU A 51 13.18 -11.25 9.39
C LEU A 51 14.14 -10.46 8.51
N ASN A 52 14.71 -11.07 7.46
CA ASN A 52 15.60 -10.36 6.55
C ASN A 52 14.90 -9.24 5.77
N VAL A 53 13.68 -9.51 5.29
CA VAL A 53 12.86 -8.48 4.63
C VAL A 53 12.48 -7.40 5.62
N ARG A 54 12.08 -7.77 6.84
CA ARG A 54 11.73 -6.83 7.90
C ARG A 54 12.91 -5.91 8.25
N ALA A 55 14.11 -6.46 8.44
CA ALA A 55 15.30 -5.66 8.69
C ALA A 55 15.61 -4.68 7.54
N SER A 56 15.38 -5.09 6.30
CA SER A 56 15.52 -4.22 5.12
C SER A 56 14.48 -3.09 5.10
N LEU A 57 13.27 -3.38 5.58
CA LEU A 57 12.20 -2.40 5.73
C LEU A 57 12.46 -1.43 6.90
N GLU A 58 12.93 -1.92 8.04
CA GLU A 58 13.25 -1.12 9.23
C GLU A 58 14.33 -0.06 8.94
N ALA A 59 15.27 -0.36 8.03
CA ALA A 59 16.27 0.61 7.55
C ALA A 59 15.65 1.87 6.88
N LEU A 60 14.36 1.83 6.52
CA LEU A 60 13.62 2.96 5.96
C LEU A 60 12.98 3.87 7.04
N ASN A 61 13.19 3.58 8.33
CA ASN A 61 12.59 4.30 9.47
C ASN A 61 11.06 4.35 9.39
N LEU A 62 10.43 3.18 9.56
CA LEU A 62 9.00 2.97 9.36
C LEU A 62 8.13 3.32 10.57
N ASP A 63 8.66 4.04 11.57
CA ASP A 63 7.95 4.39 12.81
C ASP A 63 6.59 5.06 12.56
N TYR A 64 6.48 5.82 11.46
CA TYR A 64 5.25 6.49 11.07
C TYR A 64 4.10 5.52 10.71
N LEU A 65 4.38 4.26 10.34
CA LEU A 65 3.35 3.26 10.05
C LEU A 65 2.58 2.85 11.32
N GLY A 66 3.20 2.99 12.49
CA GLY A 66 2.62 2.65 13.80
C GLY A 66 1.79 3.77 14.44
N ILE A 67 1.65 4.93 13.78
CA ILE A 67 0.93 6.08 14.32
C ILE A 67 -0.54 5.72 14.52
N SER A 68 -1.04 5.96 15.73
CA SER A 68 -2.46 5.78 16.08
C SER A 68 -3.34 6.81 15.37
N ILE A 69 -4.64 6.52 15.20
CA ILE A 69 -5.59 7.48 14.62
C ILE A 69 -5.62 8.80 15.41
N SER A 70 -5.51 8.74 16.75
CA SER A 70 -5.46 9.94 17.59
C SER A 70 -4.24 10.80 17.32
N GLU A 71 -3.06 10.18 17.20
CA GLU A 71 -1.83 10.89 16.87
C GLU A 71 -1.88 11.43 15.44
N PHE A 72 -2.35 10.61 14.49
CA PHE A 72 -2.50 11.01 13.09
C PHE A 72 -3.33 12.29 12.95
N ASN A 73 -4.40 12.43 13.74
CA ASN A 73 -5.26 13.61 13.73
C ASN A 73 -4.61 14.88 14.32
N ASN A 74 -3.54 14.75 15.10
CA ASN A 74 -2.88 15.86 15.79
C ASN A 74 -1.54 16.25 15.13
N VAL A 75 -1.04 15.44 14.20
CA VAL A 75 0.24 15.68 13.52
C VAL A 75 0.07 16.71 12.41
N SER A 76 0.97 17.70 12.36
CA SER A 76 0.95 18.75 11.33
C SER A 76 1.55 18.33 9.98
N ASN A 77 2.36 17.26 9.92
CA ASN A 77 3.10 16.83 8.73
C ASN A 77 2.56 15.54 8.07
N ILE A 78 1.24 15.42 7.96
CA ILE A 78 0.60 14.20 7.43
C ILE A 78 0.94 13.97 5.95
N GLU A 79 0.98 15.03 5.15
CA GLU A 79 1.32 14.95 3.72
C GLU A 79 2.71 14.37 3.51
N GLY A 80 3.68 14.75 4.36
CA GLY A 80 5.01 14.17 4.37
C GLY A 80 5.01 12.67 4.66
N TYR A 81 4.13 12.20 5.55
CA TYR A 81 3.99 10.76 5.84
C TYR A 81 3.33 9.99 4.71
N ILE A 82 2.32 10.54 4.04
CA ILE A 82 1.69 9.88 2.89
C ILE A 82 2.67 9.78 1.72
N SER A 83 3.43 10.84 1.45
CA SER A 83 4.46 10.83 0.40
C SER A 83 5.58 9.82 0.70
N LYS A 84 6.04 9.74 1.96
CA LYS A 84 6.99 8.71 2.40
C LYS A 84 6.40 7.31 2.28
N TRP A 85 5.17 7.11 2.74
CA TRP A 85 4.43 5.85 2.62
C TRP A 85 4.36 5.35 1.18
N ALA A 86 4.01 6.21 0.23
CA ALA A 86 3.92 5.84 -1.18
C ALA A 86 5.25 5.33 -1.74
N LYS A 87 6.35 6.04 -1.43
CA LYS A 87 7.71 5.66 -1.86
C LYS A 87 8.17 4.35 -1.23
N HIS A 88 7.94 4.19 0.08
CA HIS A 88 8.34 2.99 0.81
C HIS A 88 7.52 1.77 0.40
N LEU A 89 6.21 1.94 0.16
CA LEU A 89 5.35 0.87 -0.34
C LEU A 89 5.78 0.43 -1.74
N GLU A 90 6.05 1.38 -2.64
CA GLU A 90 6.55 1.07 -3.97
C GLU A 90 7.87 0.31 -3.91
N PHE A 91 8.80 0.75 -3.05
CA PHE A 91 10.07 0.05 -2.86
C PHE A 91 9.87 -1.37 -2.33
N ALA A 92 9.04 -1.54 -1.29
CA ALA A 92 8.76 -2.82 -0.69
C ALA A 92 8.19 -3.81 -1.70
N VAL A 93 7.19 -3.38 -2.49
CA VAL A 93 6.51 -4.21 -3.49
C VAL A 93 7.44 -4.57 -4.64
N LYS A 94 8.10 -3.58 -5.25
CA LYS A 94 8.88 -3.78 -6.49
C LYS A 94 10.25 -4.40 -6.28
N HIS A 95 10.82 -4.27 -5.09
CA HIS A 95 12.17 -4.76 -4.82
C HIS A 95 12.17 -5.90 -3.81
N LEU A 96 11.61 -5.71 -2.61
CA LEU A 96 11.72 -6.70 -1.55
C LEU A 96 10.80 -7.90 -1.79
N PHE A 97 9.49 -7.67 -1.90
CA PHE A 97 8.52 -8.74 -2.13
C PHE A 97 8.68 -9.39 -3.49
N GLU A 98 9.07 -8.63 -4.52
CA GLU A 98 9.43 -9.19 -5.81
C GLU A 98 10.60 -10.18 -5.74
N THR A 99 11.60 -9.84 -4.95
CA THR A 99 12.78 -10.68 -4.74
C THR A 99 12.42 -11.94 -3.97
N GLU A 100 11.63 -11.84 -2.89
CA GLU A 100 11.17 -13.01 -2.15
C GLU A 100 10.25 -13.91 -2.97
N TYR A 101 9.39 -13.32 -3.81
CA TYR A 101 8.48 -14.08 -4.66
C TYR A 101 9.26 -14.99 -5.62
N LYS A 102 10.27 -14.43 -6.29
CA LYS A 102 11.18 -15.19 -7.17
C LYS A 102 11.95 -16.24 -6.39
N LEU A 103 12.48 -15.88 -5.22
CA LEU A 103 13.28 -16.82 -4.43
C LEU A 103 12.45 -18.00 -3.89
N CYS A 104 11.23 -17.74 -3.43
CA CYS A 104 10.30 -18.80 -3.00
C CYS A 104 10.00 -19.73 -4.17
N ASN A 105 9.71 -19.18 -5.35
CA ASN A 105 9.53 -19.97 -6.56
C ASN A 105 10.79 -20.82 -6.85
N ASP A 106 11.95 -20.20 -6.96
CA ASP A 106 13.20 -20.90 -7.29
C ASP A 106 13.54 -22.04 -6.32
N ILE A 107 13.26 -21.89 -5.02
CA ILE A 107 13.58 -22.92 -4.02
C ILE A 107 12.53 -24.05 -3.99
N PHE A 108 11.24 -23.71 -4.08
CA PHE A 108 10.14 -24.63 -3.79
C PHE A 108 9.36 -25.11 -5.03
N ASP A 109 9.65 -24.62 -6.24
CA ASP A 109 8.91 -24.97 -7.48
C ASP A 109 8.81 -26.49 -7.73
N ARG A 110 9.81 -27.26 -7.29
CA ARG A 110 9.83 -28.72 -7.47
C ARG A 110 9.01 -29.51 -6.44
N MET A 111 8.39 -28.84 -5.46
CA MET A 111 7.81 -29.49 -4.27
C MET A 111 6.29 -29.65 -4.31
N GLY A 112 5.67 -29.38 -5.44
CA GLY A 112 4.23 -29.52 -5.65
C GLY A 112 3.55 -28.19 -5.96
N LEU A 113 2.33 -28.28 -6.48
CA LEU A 113 1.54 -27.11 -6.83
C LEU A 113 1.27 -26.29 -5.55
N ASP A 114 1.62 -25.00 -5.60
CA ASP A 114 1.30 -23.95 -4.62
C ASP A 114 2.09 -23.89 -3.30
N VAL A 115 3.00 -24.83 -2.98
CA VAL A 115 3.82 -24.76 -1.74
C VAL A 115 4.62 -23.46 -1.66
N TRP A 116 5.26 -23.08 -2.76
CA TRP A 116 6.05 -21.84 -2.84
C TRP A 116 5.19 -20.58 -2.67
N LYS A 117 3.92 -20.61 -3.11
CA LYS A 117 2.99 -19.48 -2.96
C LYS A 117 2.58 -19.29 -1.51
N SER A 118 2.32 -20.39 -0.79
CA SER A 118 2.04 -20.36 0.65
C SER A 118 3.24 -19.84 1.44
N CYS A 119 4.45 -20.31 1.10
CA CYS A 119 5.67 -19.84 1.72
C CYS A 119 5.92 -18.34 1.50
N PHE A 120 5.71 -17.85 0.26
CA PHE A 120 5.77 -16.43 -0.04
C PHE A 120 4.72 -15.64 0.74
N ALA A 121 3.46 -16.10 0.77
CA ALA A 121 2.36 -15.43 1.46
C ALA A 121 2.65 -15.25 2.95
N GLU A 122 3.13 -16.31 3.61
CA GLU A 122 3.48 -16.29 5.03
C GLU A 122 4.68 -15.36 5.29
N THR A 123 5.70 -15.43 4.43
CA THR A 123 6.86 -14.53 4.49
C THR A 123 6.43 -13.07 4.36
N ALA A 124 5.59 -12.74 3.39
CA ALA A 124 5.15 -11.38 3.15
C ALA A 124 4.28 -10.85 4.29
N GLY A 125 3.36 -11.67 4.81
CA GLY A 125 2.51 -11.33 5.95
C GLY A 125 3.34 -10.99 7.19
N GLN A 126 4.37 -11.78 7.48
CA GLN A 126 5.27 -11.53 8.60
C GLN A 126 6.23 -10.35 8.35
N ALA A 127 6.69 -10.15 7.12
CA ALA A 127 7.75 -9.19 6.81
C ALA A 127 7.35 -7.72 6.99
N GLY A 128 6.06 -7.38 6.88
CA GLY A 128 5.56 -6.02 7.19
C GLY A 128 4.59 -5.42 6.18
N ILE A 129 4.16 -6.14 5.13
CA ILE A 129 3.18 -5.60 4.17
C ILE A 129 1.88 -5.15 4.85
N LEU A 130 1.47 -5.85 5.91
CA LEU A 130 0.27 -5.55 6.68
C LEU A 130 0.35 -4.16 7.34
N ALA A 131 1.53 -3.73 7.78
CA ALA A 131 1.70 -2.41 8.38
C ALA A 131 1.47 -1.28 7.36
N PHE A 132 1.86 -1.48 6.11
CA PHE A 132 1.57 -0.52 5.03
C PHE A 132 0.08 -0.41 4.74
N LEU A 133 -0.63 -1.53 4.69
CA LEU A 133 -2.08 -1.55 4.49
C LEU A 133 -2.81 -0.92 5.68
N GLN A 134 -2.35 -1.21 6.90
CA GLN A 134 -2.93 -0.63 8.12
C GLN A 134 -2.73 0.89 8.18
N PHE A 135 -1.58 1.43 7.75
CA PHE A 135 -1.39 2.87 7.65
C PHE A 135 -2.40 3.52 6.70
N GLY A 136 -2.63 2.92 5.52
CA GLY A 136 -3.66 3.39 4.60
C GLY A 136 -5.04 3.40 5.24
N LYS A 137 -5.37 2.38 6.05
CA LYS A 137 -6.63 2.32 6.80
C LYS A 137 -6.73 3.43 7.85
N THR A 138 -5.66 3.67 8.62
CA THR A 138 -5.57 4.81 9.54
C THR A 138 -5.84 6.13 8.83
N VAL A 139 -5.33 6.30 7.60
CA VAL A 139 -5.66 7.46 6.77
C VAL A 139 -7.16 7.47 6.47
N THR A 140 -7.78 6.40 5.99
CA THR A 140 -9.23 6.40 5.69
C THR A 140 -10.12 6.68 6.91
N GLU A 141 -9.67 6.34 8.12
CA GLU A 141 -10.42 6.48 9.38
C GLU A 141 -10.12 7.79 10.14
N SER A 142 -9.18 8.61 9.65
CA SER A 142 -8.86 9.88 10.31
C SER A 142 -10.03 10.88 10.24
N LYS A 143 -9.99 11.90 11.10
CA LYS A 143 -10.96 12.98 11.11
C LYS A 143 -11.08 13.61 9.73
N LYS A 144 -12.30 14.07 9.42
CA LYS A 144 -12.55 14.91 8.26
C LYS A 144 -11.75 16.21 8.41
N ASP A 145 -11.05 16.56 7.35
CA ASP A 145 -10.32 17.82 7.25
C ASP A 145 -10.42 18.36 5.80
N PRO A 146 -10.21 19.67 5.57
CA PRO A 146 -10.44 20.28 4.26
C PRO A 146 -9.60 19.68 3.12
N ILE A 147 -8.46 19.06 3.43
CA ILE A 147 -7.53 18.47 2.45
C ILE A 147 -7.58 16.93 2.45
N LYS A 148 -8.54 16.35 3.16
CA LYS A 148 -8.68 14.90 3.34
C LYS A 148 -8.86 14.16 2.02
N LEU A 149 -9.62 14.75 1.09
CA LEU A 149 -9.82 14.18 -0.23
C LEU A 149 -8.49 14.03 -0.99
N LEU A 150 -7.64 15.06 -1.00
CA LEU A 150 -6.33 15.00 -1.69
C LEU A 150 -5.47 13.86 -1.12
N LYS A 151 -5.42 13.75 0.21
CA LYS A 151 -4.75 12.65 0.91
C LYS A 151 -5.28 11.27 0.48
N LEU A 152 -6.60 11.12 0.33
CA LEU A 152 -7.20 9.86 -0.13
C LEU A 152 -6.89 9.58 -1.61
N LEU A 153 -6.85 10.61 -2.45
CA LEU A 153 -6.45 10.49 -3.85
C LEU A 153 -4.99 10.05 -3.97
N ASP A 154 -4.07 10.53 -3.11
CA ASP A 154 -2.67 10.08 -3.09
C ASP A 154 -2.54 8.59 -2.72
N ILE A 155 -3.34 8.11 -1.76
CA ILE A 155 -3.42 6.69 -1.42
C ILE A 155 -3.90 5.88 -2.63
N PHE A 156 -5.00 6.30 -3.26
CA PHE A 156 -5.55 5.64 -4.44
C PHE A 156 -4.54 5.61 -5.59
N ALA A 157 -3.85 6.73 -5.84
CA ALA A 157 -2.82 6.85 -6.88
C ALA A 157 -1.70 5.83 -6.69
N SER A 158 -1.25 5.66 -5.44
CA SER A 158 -0.20 4.72 -5.08
C SER A 158 -0.62 3.27 -5.34
N PHE A 159 -1.86 2.89 -4.98
CA PHE A 159 -2.39 1.56 -5.29
C PHE A 159 -2.60 1.35 -6.80
N SER A 160 -3.12 2.35 -7.51
CA SER A 160 -3.32 2.28 -8.96
C SER A 160 -1.99 2.06 -9.69
N LYS A 161 -0.93 2.76 -9.26
CA LYS A 161 0.43 2.60 -9.79
C LYS A 161 1.01 1.20 -9.56
N LEU A 162 0.71 0.58 -8.42
CA LEU A 162 1.25 -0.72 -8.01
C LEU A 162 0.32 -1.90 -8.33
N ARG A 163 -0.83 -1.66 -8.96
CA ARG A 163 -1.88 -2.64 -9.17
C ARG A 163 -1.40 -3.94 -9.84
N LEU A 164 -0.62 -3.83 -10.91
CA LEU A 164 -0.12 -5.00 -11.64
C LEU A 164 0.86 -5.82 -10.78
N ASP A 165 1.70 -5.14 -10.00
CA ASP A 165 2.62 -5.78 -9.08
C ASP A 165 1.87 -6.49 -7.96
N PHE A 166 0.86 -5.84 -7.35
CA PHE A 166 0.02 -6.45 -6.33
C PHE A 166 -0.73 -7.68 -6.84
N ASN A 167 -1.35 -7.60 -8.02
CA ASN A 167 -2.08 -8.72 -8.60
C ASN A 167 -1.16 -9.91 -8.90
N ARG A 168 0.06 -9.66 -9.35
CA ARG A 168 1.02 -10.73 -9.63
C ARG A 168 1.57 -11.37 -8.35
N LEU A 169 1.95 -10.56 -7.37
CA LEU A 169 2.57 -11.03 -6.14
C LEU A 169 1.55 -11.67 -5.20
N PHE A 170 0.42 -10.99 -4.98
CA PHE A 170 -0.55 -11.34 -3.95
C PHE A 170 -1.87 -11.88 -4.50
N GLY A 171 -2.00 -12.09 -5.82
CA GLY A 171 -3.23 -12.59 -6.44
C GLY A 171 -3.54 -14.08 -6.19
N GLY A 172 -2.60 -14.85 -5.64
CA GLY A 172 -2.79 -16.26 -5.32
C GLY A 172 -3.67 -16.50 -4.09
N ALA A 173 -4.34 -17.65 -4.03
CA ALA A 173 -5.25 -18.02 -2.92
C ALA A 173 -4.57 -18.00 -1.53
N ALA A 174 -3.26 -18.28 -1.48
CA ALA A 174 -2.48 -18.22 -0.24
C ALA A 174 -2.41 -16.81 0.38
N CYS A 175 -2.58 -15.74 -0.41
CA CYS A 175 -2.49 -14.35 0.05
C CYS A 175 -3.86 -13.75 0.43
N THR A 176 -4.85 -14.58 0.78
CA THR A 176 -6.25 -14.13 1.02
C THR A 176 -6.36 -13.01 2.05
N GLU A 177 -5.59 -13.05 3.14
CA GLU A 177 -5.59 -11.99 4.16
C GLU A 177 -5.12 -10.63 3.58
N ILE A 178 -3.97 -10.63 2.90
CA ILE A 178 -3.41 -9.43 2.26
C ILE A 178 -4.40 -8.88 1.23
N GLN A 179 -4.99 -9.76 0.42
CA GLN A 179 -5.99 -9.37 -0.58
C GLN A 179 -7.24 -8.75 0.06
N ASN A 180 -7.74 -9.32 1.16
CA ASN A 180 -8.90 -8.78 1.87
C ASN A 180 -8.61 -7.36 2.38
N LEU A 181 -7.48 -7.18 3.07
CA LEU A 181 -7.08 -5.88 3.61
C LEU A 181 -6.87 -4.84 2.50
N MET A 182 -6.25 -5.24 1.38
CA MET A 182 -6.07 -4.36 0.23
C MET A 182 -7.41 -3.96 -0.39
N ARG A 183 -8.33 -4.91 -0.62
CA ARG A 183 -9.67 -4.62 -1.17
C ARG A 183 -10.47 -3.72 -0.24
N ASP A 184 -10.48 -4.01 1.05
CA ASP A 184 -11.19 -3.21 2.03
C ASP A 184 -10.62 -1.78 2.09
N LEU A 185 -9.30 -1.63 2.03
CA LEU A 185 -8.65 -0.33 1.98
C LEU A 185 -9.01 0.46 0.72
N ILE A 186 -8.86 -0.14 -0.47
CA ILE A 186 -9.19 0.51 -1.75
C ILE A 186 -10.66 0.92 -1.77
N LYS A 187 -11.55 0.05 -1.30
CA LYS A 187 -12.97 0.34 -1.15
C LYS A 187 -13.23 1.54 -0.24
N ASN A 188 -12.65 1.53 0.96
CA ASN A 188 -12.79 2.63 1.90
C ASN A 188 -12.22 3.94 1.33
N VAL A 189 -11.09 3.90 0.62
CA VAL A 189 -10.51 5.08 -0.03
C VAL A 189 -11.48 5.66 -1.04
N ILE A 190 -12.07 4.84 -1.91
CA ILE A 190 -13.02 5.29 -2.94
C ILE A 190 -14.30 5.85 -2.31
N GLU A 191 -14.91 5.12 -1.37
CA GLU A 191 -16.14 5.55 -0.69
C GLU A 191 -15.91 6.86 0.06
N ARG A 192 -14.84 6.96 0.86
CA ARG A 192 -14.50 8.18 1.62
C ARG A 192 -14.13 9.35 0.70
N ALA A 193 -13.41 9.11 -0.40
CA ALA A 193 -13.08 10.17 -1.35
C ALA A 193 -14.35 10.73 -1.99
N CYS A 194 -15.28 9.87 -2.41
CA CYS A 194 -16.55 10.31 -2.97
C CYS A 194 -17.39 11.07 -1.94
N GLU A 195 -17.49 10.58 -0.70
CA GLU A 195 -18.18 11.29 0.40
C GLU A 195 -17.62 12.70 0.61
N ASN A 196 -16.29 12.85 0.71
CA ASN A 196 -15.64 14.14 0.90
C ASN A 196 -15.84 15.06 -0.32
N PHE A 197 -15.80 14.51 -1.53
CA PHE A 197 -16.04 15.29 -2.76
C PHE A 197 -17.47 15.86 -2.82
N TRP A 198 -18.48 15.06 -2.48
CA TRP A 198 -19.87 15.54 -2.48
C TRP A 198 -20.17 16.46 -1.29
N GLU A 199 -19.55 16.22 -0.13
CA GLU A 199 -19.67 17.09 1.03
C GLU A 199 -19.09 18.48 0.77
N LEU A 200 -18.06 18.61 -0.07
CA LEU A 200 -17.53 19.91 -0.49
C LEU A 200 -18.62 20.82 -1.04
N LEU A 201 -19.52 20.31 -1.90
CA LEU A 201 -20.61 21.11 -2.46
C LEU A 201 -21.56 21.64 -1.38
N VAL A 202 -21.89 20.79 -0.40
CA VAL A 202 -22.75 21.16 0.73
C VAL A 202 -22.07 22.24 1.58
N GLN A 203 -20.77 22.10 1.86
CA GLN A 203 -20.00 23.08 2.61
C GLN A 203 -19.93 24.43 1.88
N VAL A 204 -19.73 24.41 0.55
CA VAL A 204 -19.71 25.64 -0.27
C VAL A 204 -21.07 26.35 -0.23
N GLU A 205 -22.18 25.60 -0.29
CA GLU A 205 -23.53 26.17 -0.22
C GLU A 205 -23.78 26.85 1.14
N LEU A 206 -23.38 26.19 2.24
CA LEU A 206 -23.52 26.74 3.59
C LEU A 206 -22.75 28.06 3.77
N GLN A 207 -21.61 28.22 3.12
CA GLN A 207 -20.77 29.43 3.20
C GLN A 207 -21.36 30.64 2.45
N ARG A 208 -22.36 30.44 1.56
CA ARG A 208 -23.05 31.56 0.87
C ARG A 208 -23.81 32.47 1.82
N HIS A 209 -24.18 31.99 2.99
CA HIS A 209 -24.89 32.77 3.99
C HIS A 209 -23.96 33.63 4.88
N THR A 210 -22.65 33.55 4.68
CA THR A 210 -21.69 34.37 5.42
C THR A 210 -21.70 35.81 4.87
N PRO A 211 -21.92 36.85 5.71
CA PRO A 211 -21.94 38.22 5.25
C PRO A 211 -20.56 38.64 4.71
N PRO A 212 -20.51 39.54 3.71
CA PRO A 212 -19.24 40.02 3.19
C PRO A 212 -18.47 40.81 4.26
N PRO A 213 -17.12 40.77 4.22
CA PRO A 213 -16.27 41.62 5.05
C PRO A 213 -16.65 43.10 4.95
N SER A 214 -16.59 43.83 6.07
CA SER A 214 -16.94 45.26 6.13
C SER A 214 -16.00 46.16 5.32
N ASP A 215 -14.81 45.68 4.98
CA ASP A 215 -13.83 46.35 4.14
C ASP A 215 -14.02 46.07 2.63
N GLY A 216 -15.03 45.28 2.25
CA GLY A 216 -15.30 44.91 0.86
C GLY A 216 -14.30 43.90 0.28
N SER A 217 -13.45 43.29 1.10
CA SER A 217 -12.49 42.27 0.67
C SER A 217 -13.16 40.94 0.30
N VAL A 218 -12.47 40.11 -0.49
CA VAL A 218 -12.93 38.75 -0.82
C VAL A 218 -12.90 37.88 0.46
N PRO A 219 -13.99 37.17 0.79
CA PRO A 219 -14.00 36.27 1.94
C PRO A 219 -12.89 35.21 1.84
N ARG A 220 -12.12 35.03 2.91
CA ARG A 220 -11.01 34.04 2.97
C ARG A 220 -11.45 32.63 2.57
N VAL A 221 -12.67 32.26 2.92
CA VAL A 221 -13.25 30.96 2.57
C VAL A 221 -13.44 30.81 1.06
N GLY A 222 -13.84 31.87 0.35
CA GLY A 222 -13.96 31.87 -1.09
C GLY A 222 -12.62 31.67 -1.79
N THR A 223 -11.56 32.36 -1.32
CA THR A 223 -10.19 32.14 -1.80
C THR A 223 -9.75 30.69 -1.57
N PHE A 224 -9.93 30.18 -0.35
CA PHE A 224 -9.56 28.80 0.00
C PHE A 224 -10.27 27.76 -0.89
N ILE A 225 -11.59 27.87 -1.08
CA ILE A 225 -12.35 26.95 -1.95
C ILE A 225 -11.84 27.04 -3.39
N THR A 226 -11.55 28.24 -3.88
CA THR A 226 -11.06 28.43 -5.25
C THR A 226 -9.70 27.77 -5.44
N ASP A 227 -8.76 28.01 -4.52
CA ASP A 227 -7.42 27.41 -4.56
C ASP A 227 -7.50 25.88 -4.47
N TYR A 228 -8.35 25.38 -3.58
CA TYR A 228 -8.57 23.94 -3.41
C TYR A 228 -9.18 23.29 -4.66
N CYS A 229 -10.18 23.91 -5.28
CA CYS A 229 -10.75 23.44 -6.55
C CYS A 229 -9.72 23.47 -7.68
N ASN A 230 -8.89 24.52 -7.75
CA ASN A 230 -7.80 24.60 -8.74
C ASN A 230 -6.81 23.45 -8.55
N GLN A 231 -6.46 23.11 -7.30
CA GLN A 231 -5.60 21.97 -7.01
C GLN A 231 -6.26 20.64 -7.39
N LEU A 232 -7.55 20.46 -7.06
CA LEU A 232 -8.29 19.24 -7.38
C LEU A 232 -8.48 19.02 -8.89
N LEU A 233 -8.61 20.11 -9.65
CA LEU A 233 -8.78 20.12 -11.10
C LEU A 233 -7.46 20.19 -11.87
N ALA A 234 -6.33 20.28 -11.18
CA ALA A 234 -5.01 20.21 -11.79
C ALA A 234 -4.79 18.86 -12.48
N ASP A 235 -3.87 18.83 -13.45
CA ASP A 235 -3.57 17.64 -14.25
C ASP A 235 -3.13 16.42 -13.41
N GLU A 236 -2.61 16.66 -12.21
CA GLU A 236 -2.22 15.62 -11.27
C GLU A 236 -3.43 14.91 -10.65
N TYR A 237 -4.39 15.64 -10.07
CA TYR A 237 -5.50 15.06 -9.32
C TYR A 237 -6.75 14.77 -10.15
N LYS A 238 -7.02 15.56 -11.19
CA LYS A 238 -8.21 15.41 -12.04
C LYS A 238 -8.38 14.00 -12.61
N PRO A 239 -7.37 13.34 -13.23
CA PRO A 239 -7.55 11.99 -13.76
C PRO A 239 -7.80 10.97 -12.65
N ILE A 240 -7.18 11.15 -11.48
CA ILE A 240 -7.29 10.26 -10.33
C ILE A 240 -8.70 10.34 -9.74
N LEU A 241 -9.19 11.56 -9.50
CA LEU A 241 -10.56 11.81 -9.04
C LEU A 241 -11.59 11.26 -10.03
N THR A 242 -11.37 11.47 -11.34
CA THR A 242 -12.26 10.94 -12.38
C THR A 242 -12.37 9.42 -12.29
N GLN A 243 -11.24 8.71 -12.14
CA GLN A 243 -11.24 7.25 -11.96
C GLN A 243 -12.01 6.84 -10.71
N VAL A 244 -11.76 7.49 -9.56
CA VAL A 244 -12.45 7.21 -8.30
C VAL A 244 -13.97 7.36 -8.44
N LEU A 245 -14.44 8.45 -9.06
CA LEU A 245 -15.87 8.71 -9.28
C LEU A 245 -16.50 7.70 -10.25
N VAL A 246 -15.78 7.29 -11.30
CA VAL A 246 -16.26 6.28 -12.26
C VAL A 246 -16.42 4.92 -11.58
N ILE A 247 -15.47 4.52 -10.74
CA ILE A 247 -15.51 3.24 -10.00
C ILE A 247 -16.66 3.26 -8.99
N GLU A 248 -16.83 4.35 -8.22
CA GLU A 248 -17.93 4.42 -7.25
C GLU A 248 -19.31 4.35 -7.93
N ARG A 249 -19.44 4.99 -9.09
CA ARG A 249 -20.65 4.92 -9.92
C ARG A 249 -20.89 3.51 -10.45
N SER A 250 -19.85 2.78 -10.85
CA SER A 250 -20.01 1.40 -11.30
C SER A 250 -20.51 0.51 -10.16
N TRP A 251 -20.01 0.66 -8.93
CA TRP A 251 -20.50 -0.09 -7.76
C TRP A 251 -21.96 0.21 -7.42
N LYS A 252 -22.39 1.47 -7.54
CA LYS A 252 -23.81 1.84 -7.35
C LYS A 252 -24.72 1.25 -8.43
N ASN A 253 -24.23 1.17 -9.67
CA ASN A 253 -24.97 0.57 -10.79
C ASN A 253 -24.96 -0.97 -10.73
N GLU A 254 -23.89 -1.60 -10.25
CA GLU A 254 -23.80 -3.06 -10.04
C GLU A 254 -24.67 -3.53 -8.87
N LYS A 255 -24.89 -2.69 -7.85
CA LYS A 255 -25.92 -2.94 -6.81
C LYS A 255 -27.33 -3.09 -7.43
N PHE A 256 -27.58 -2.55 -8.63
CA PHE A 256 -28.81 -2.77 -9.41
C PHE A 256 -28.79 -4.07 -10.26
N GLN A 257 -27.61 -4.65 -10.54
CA GLN A 257 -27.46 -5.84 -11.40
C GLN A 257 -27.01 -7.14 -10.68
N LYS A 258 -26.78 -7.10 -9.36
CA LYS A 258 -26.72 -8.27 -8.44
C LYS A 258 -25.84 -9.46 -8.91
N ARG A 259 -24.66 -9.56 -8.27
CA ARG A 259 -23.77 -10.73 -8.15
C ARG A 259 -22.98 -11.10 -9.41
N GLU A 260 -21.68 -11.29 -9.18
CA GLU A 260 -20.65 -11.77 -10.10
C GLU A 260 -20.22 -10.75 -11.17
N PHE A 261 -19.08 -10.09 -10.95
CA PHE A 261 -17.85 -10.23 -11.74
C PHE A 261 -16.81 -9.18 -11.29
N LEU A 262 -15.69 -9.68 -10.74
CA LEU A 262 -14.36 -9.07 -10.73
C LEU A 262 -14.12 -7.77 -9.92
N LEU A 263 -14.18 -7.92 -8.60
CA LEU A 263 -13.41 -7.12 -7.61
C LEU A 263 -11.87 -7.34 -7.70
N LEU A 264 -11.37 -7.84 -8.83
CA LEU A 264 -9.94 -7.87 -9.18
C LEU A 264 -9.61 -6.85 -10.28
N SER A 265 -10.59 -6.00 -10.62
CA SER A 265 -10.40 -4.94 -11.58
C SER A 265 -10.37 -3.54 -10.99
N PHE A 266 -10.35 -3.38 -9.66
CA PHE A 266 -9.74 -2.32 -8.86
C PHE A 266 -9.59 -2.79 -7.41
#